data_AF-A0A419FXT0-F1
#
_entry.id   AF-A0A419FXT0-F1
#
_cell.length_a   1.000
_cell.length_b   1.000
_cell.length_c   1.000
_cell.angle_alpha   90.00
_cell.angle_beta   90.00
_cell.angle_gamma   90.00
#
_symmetry.space_group_name_H-M   'P 1'
#
loop_
_entity.id
_entity.type
_entity.pdbx_description
1 polymer ?
#
loop_
_entity_poly.entity_id
_entity_poly.type
_entity_poly.pdbx_seq_one_letter_code
_entity_poly.pdbx_strand_id
1 'polypeptide(L)' 'MNKKNKQFKKIKKLMIDKDVKPSMIADKAGVTRGAITRLLKGDLESERLKQVIAKMLGKKVEDLWPKGKAA' A
#
# COMPACT_ATOMS: atom_id res chain seq x y z
N MET A 1 -2.39 -1.07 -20.00
CA MET A 1 -1.94 -0.54 -18.68
C MET A 1 -1.98 -1.68 -17.65
N ASN A 2 -0.83 -2.12 -17.10
CA ASN A 2 -0.75 -3.28 -16.19
C ASN A 2 -1.59 -3.10 -14.91
N LYS A 3 -2.26 -4.17 -14.44
CA LYS A 3 -3.11 -4.20 -13.22
C LYS A 3 -2.39 -3.62 -11.99
N LYS A 4 -1.11 -3.95 -11.81
CA LYS A 4 -0.24 -3.44 -10.73
C LYS A 4 -0.14 -1.90 -10.71
N ASN A 5 0.03 -1.27 -11.88
CA ASN A 5 0.14 0.19 -11.99
C ASN A 5 -1.18 0.91 -11.65
N LYS A 6 -2.33 0.29 -11.93
CA LYS A 6 -3.65 0.88 -11.58
C LYS A 6 -3.87 0.86 -10.06
N GLN A 7 -3.50 -0.24 -9.41
CA GLN A 7 -3.58 -0.39 -7.96
C GLN A 7 -2.65 0.58 -7.22
N PHE A 8 -1.39 0.69 -7.66
CA PHE A 8 -0.43 1.69 -7.17
C PHE A 8 -1.03 3.10 -7.18
N LYS A 9 -1.61 3.52 -8.32
CA LYS A 9 -2.24 4.84 -8.46
C LYS A 9 -3.42 5.02 -7.51
N LYS A 10 -4.25 3.98 -7.30
CA LYS A 10 -5.38 4.03 -6.36
C LYS A 10 -4.92 4.23 -4.92
N ILE A 11 -3.95 3.44 -4.46
CA ILE A 11 -3.43 3.55 -3.08
C ILE A 11 -2.77 4.92 -2.89
N LYS A 12 -1.99 5.39 -3.88
CA LYS A 12 -1.36 6.70 -3.83
C LYS A 12 -2.37 7.85 -3.81
N LYS A 13 -3.48 7.75 -4.57
CA LYS A 13 -4.58 8.72 -4.50
C LYS A 13 -5.20 8.72 -3.10
N LEU A 14 -5.52 7.54 -2.56
CA LEU A 14 -6.10 7.43 -1.23
C LEU A 14 -5.18 7.97 -0.12
N MET A 15 -3.87 7.81 -0.28
CA MET A 15 -2.87 8.41 0.59
C MET A 15 -2.95 9.93 0.56
N ILE A 16 -3.10 10.55 -0.62
CA ILE A 16 -3.29 12.00 -0.76
C ILE A 16 -4.62 12.43 -0.14
N ASP A 17 -5.72 11.73 -0.45
CA ASP A 17 -7.06 12.04 0.06
C ASP A 17 -7.14 11.98 1.60
N LYS A 18 -6.28 11.19 2.24
CA LYS A 18 -6.20 11.04 3.71
C LYS A 18 -5.04 11.80 4.36
N ASP A 19 -4.32 12.62 3.60
CA ASP A 19 -3.08 13.28 4.02
C ASP A 19 -2.04 12.32 4.66
N VAL A 20 -1.99 11.07 4.18
CA VAL A 20 -1.04 10.05 4.64
C VAL A 20 0.17 10.03 3.71
N LYS A 21 1.30 10.54 4.19
CA LYS A 21 2.58 10.54 3.47
C LYS A 21 3.27 9.17 3.56
N PRO A 22 3.98 8.71 2.51
CA PRO A 22 4.78 7.48 2.55
C PRO A 22 5.83 7.46 3.67
N SER A 23 6.31 8.64 4.07
CA SER A 23 7.22 8.82 5.20
C SER A 23 6.60 8.38 6.52
N MET A 24 5.39 8.83 6.81
CA MET A 24 4.70 8.52 8.06
C MET A 24 4.41 7.02 8.17
N ILE A 25 4.11 6.37 7.04
CA ILE A 25 3.95 4.91 6.97
C ILE A 25 5.29 4.23 7.28
N ALA A 26 6.38 4.70 6.67
CA ALA A 26 7.72 4.15 6.87
C ALA A 26 8.14 4.25 8.34
N ASP A 27 7.96 5.43 8.94
CA ASP A 27 8.27 5.71 10.35
C ASP A 27 7.44 4.81 11.27
N LYS A 28 6.12 4.68 11.01
CA LYS A 28 5.22 3.83 11.80
C LYS A 28 5.51 2.33 11.66
N ALA A 29 6.00 1.91 10.50
CA ALA A 29 6.36 0.52 10.26
C ALA A 29 7.79 0.17 10.69
N GLY A 30 8.63 1.17 11.02
CA GLY A 30 10.05 0.99 11.31
C GLY A 30 10.86 0.54 10.08
N VAL A 31 10.52 1.05 8.90
CA VAL A 31 11.17 0.68 7.62
C VAL A 31 11.58 1.91 6.83
N THR A 32 12.33 1.71 5.74
CA THR A 32 12.69 2.79 4.83
C THR A 32 11.54 3.18 3.91
N ARG A 33 11.50 4.45 3.46
CA ARG A 33 10.55 4.90 2.42
C ARG A 33 10.67 4.09 1.12
N GLY A 34 11.88 3.58 0.83
CA GLY A 34 12.13 2.69 -0.29
C GLY A 34 11.34 1.38 -0.20
N ALA A 35 11.27 0.76 0.98
CA ALA A 35 10.46 -0.44 1.21
C ALA A 35 8.97 -0.19 0.94
N ILE A 36 8.44 0.95 1.39
CA ILE A 36 7.04 1.35 1.09
C ILE A 36 6.84 1.50 -0.42
N THR A 37 7.77 2.16 -1.11
CA THR A 37 7.68 2.37 -2.56
C THR A 37 7.71 1.05 -3.34
N ARG A 38 8.63 0.14 -2.98
CA ARG A 38 8.73 -1.20 -3.57
C ARG A 38 7.47 -2.03 -3.32
N LEU A 39 6.91 -1.96 -2.11
CA LEU A 39 5.64 -2.65 -1.79
C LEU A 39 4.48 -2.12 -2.65
N LEU A 40 4.34 -0.79 -2.76
CA LEU A 40 3.28 -0.18 -3.55
C LEU A 40 3.41 -0.50 -5.06
N LYS A 41 4.65 -0.60 -5.57
CA LYS A 41 4.93 -1.04 -6.94
C LYS A 41 4.70 -2.53 -7.16
N GLY A 42 4.72 -3.33 -6.09
CA GLY A 42 4.63 -4.79 -6.14
C GLY A 42 5.97 -5.50 -6.34
N ASP A 43 7.08 -4.82 -6.06
CA ASP A 43 8.47 -5.35 -6.09
C ASP A 43 8.91 -5.89 -4.73
N LEU A 44 8.05 -5.75 -3.72
CA LEU A 44 8.19 -6.28 -2.37
C LEU A 44 6.82 -6.80 -1.95
N GLU A 45 6.78 -7.95 -1.30
CA GLU A 45 5.56 -8.50 -0.71
C GLU A 45 5.76 -8.64 0.81
N SER A 46 4.94 -7.94 1.58
CA SER A 46 4.98 -7.99 3.04
C SER A 46 3.58 -7.77 3.60
N GLU A 47 3.01 -8.82 4.18
CA GLU A 47 1.67 -8.76 4.80
C GLU A 47 1.65 -7.77 5.97
N ARG A 48 2.71 -7.73 6.79
CA ARG A 48 2.86 -6.73 7.86
C ARG A 48 2.76 -5.31 7.33
N LEU A 49 3.48 -4.97 6.26
CA LEU A 49 3.43 -3.62 5.71
C LEU A 49 2.07 -3.29 5.07
N LYS A 50 1.46 -4.26 4.38
CA LYS A 50 0.09 -4.10 3.85
C LYS A 50 -0.90 -3.79 4.97
N GLN A 51 -0.83 -4.50 6.10
CA GLN A 51 -1.66 -4.25 7.28
C GLN A 51 -1.44 -2.86 7.89
N VAL A 52 -0.19 -2.42 8.04
CA VAL A 52 0.13 -1.09 8.56
C VAL A 52 -0.45 0.00 7.65
N ILE A 53 -0.27 -0.13 6.33
CA ILE A 53 -0.81 0.81 5.35
C ILE A 53 -2.33 0.82 5.39
N ALA A 54 -2.97 -0.34 5.37
CA ALA A 54 -4.42 -0.47 5.44
C ALA A 54 -4.99 0.19 6.69
N LYS A 55 -4.38 -0.06 7.86
CA LYS A 55 -4.75 0.57 9.14
C LYS A 55 -4.61 2.08 9.09
N MET A 56 -3.51 2.62 8.57
CA MET A 56 -3.31 4.07 8.44
C MET A 56 -4.27 4.71 7.44
N LEU A 57 -4.62 3.98 6.38
CA LEU A 57 -5.60 4.41 5.41
C LEU A 57 -7.04 4.09 5.82
N GLY A 58 -7.29 3.55 7.01
CA GLY A 58 -8.63 3.16 7.48
C GLY A 58 -9.39 2.28 6.48
N LYS A 59 -8.69 1.34 5.85
CA LYS A 59 -9.23 0.37 4.88
C LYS A 59 -8.83 -1.03 5.31
N LYS A 60 -9.47 -2.05 4.74
CA LYS A 60 -9.02 -3.43 4.90
C LYS A 60 -7.90 -3.73 3.90
N VAL A 61 -7.07 -4.73 4.21
CA VAL A 61 -5.98 -5.13 3.32
C VAL A 61 -6.57 -5.62 2.00
N GLU A 62 -7.69 -6.32 2.02
CA GLU A 62 -8.37 -6.87 0.85
C GLU A 62 -8.93 -5.79 -0.07
N ASP A 63 -9.30 -4.62 0.47
CA ASP A 63 -9.79 -3.48 -0.32
C ASP A 63 -8.65 -2.85 -1.15
N LEU A 64 -7.44 -2.86 -0.59
CA LEU A 64 -6.25 -2.26 -1.19
C LEU A 64 -5.48 -3.25 -2.05
N TRP A 65 -5.39 -4.50 -1.59
CA TRP A 65 -4.78 -5.67 -2.23
C TRP A 65 -5.77 -6.82 -2.27
N PRO A 66 -6.72 -6.79 -3.22
CA PRO A 66 -7.60 -7.94 -3.42
C PRO A 66 -6.74 -9.13 -3.81
N LYS A 67 -6.68 -10.14 -2.93
CA LYS A 67 -6.20 -11.47 -3.32
C LYS A 67 -7.15 -11.91 -4.42
N GLY A 68 -6.61 -12.14 -5.62
CA GLY A 68 -7.45 -12.51 -6.75
C GLY A 68 -8.36 -13.67 -6.34
N LYS A 69 -9.67 -13.57 -6.62
CA LYS A 69 -10.41 -14.78 -6.95
C LYS A 69 -9.66 -15.41 -8.12
N ALA A 70 -8.91 -16.47 -7.83
CA ALA A 70 -8.67 -17.48 -8.83
C ALA A 70 -10.04 -18.14 -9.03
N ALA A 71 -10.73 -17.73 -10.11
CA ALA A 71 -12.04 -18.19 -10.55
C ALA A 71 -13.23 -17.89 -9.59
#